data_AF-A0A961FWI9-F1
#
_entry.id   AF-A0A961FWI9-F1
#
_cell.length_a   1.000
_cell.length_b   1.000
_cell.length_c   1.000
_cell.angle_alpha   90.00
_cell.angle_beta   90.00
_cell.angle_gamma   90.00
#
_symmetry.space_group_name_H-M   'P 1'
#
loop_
_entity.id
_entity.type
_entity.pdbx_description
1 polymer ?
#
loop_
_entity_poly.entity_id
_entity_poly.type
_entity_poly.pdbx_seq_one_letter_code
_entity_poly.pdbx_strand_id
1 'polypeptide(L)' 'MTTTGATAAERPNFVVIMIDDMGYEGVGCFGNPYFKTPNIDRLAAEGMRLTDFHSSGTVCS' A
#
# COMPACT_ATOMS: atom_id res chain seq x y z
N MET A 1 13.93 14.47 -28.04
CA MET A 1 13.93 13.94 -26.66
C MET A 1 13.03 12.72 -26.66
N THR A 2 13.59 11.53 -26.82
CA THR A 2 12.84 10.27 -26.94
C THR A 2 12.71 9.64 -25.55
N THR A 3 11.49 9.51 -25.05
CA THR A 3 11.17 8.86 -23.77
C THR A 3 10.97 7.37 -24.02
N THR A 4 11.83 6.52 -23.46
CA THR A 4 11.67 5.05 -23.49
C THR A 4 10.73 4.63 -22.36
N GLY A 5 9.52 4.16 -22.68
CA GLY A 5 8.60 3.56 -21.72
C GLY A 5 9.01 2.12 -21.40
N ALA A 6 8.97 1.73 -20.12
CA ALA A 6 9.25 0.36 -19.70
C ALA A 6 8.21 -0.61 -20.28
N THR A 7 8.66 -1.64 -20.99
CA THR A 7 7.81 -2.74 -21.47
C THR A 7 7.29 -3.52 -20.26
N ALA A 8 5.97 -3.60 -20.09
CA ALA A 8 5.37 -4.43 -19.05
C ALA A 8 5.79 -5.89 -19.27
N ALA A 9 6.23 -6.57 -18.20
CA ALA A 9 6.49 -8.00 -18.26
C ALA A 9 5.21 -8.73 -18.68
N GLU A 10 5.29 -9.68 -19.61
CA GLU A 10 4.16 -10.49 -20.04
C GLU A 10 3.46 -11.20 -18.86
N ARG A 11 4.21 -11.41 -17.77
CA ARG A 11 3.72 -11.93 -16.49
C ARG A 11 4.31 -11.09 -15.36
N PRO A 12 3.54 -10.15 -14.76
CA PRO A 12 4.03 -9.38 -13.63
C PRO A 12 4.22 -10.28 -12.41
N ASN A 13 5.16 -9.91 -11.54
CA ASN A 13 5.29 -10.52 -10.23
C ASN A 13 4.22 -9.94 -9.29
N PHE A 14 3.63 -10.79 -8.45
CA PHE A 14 2.69 -10.37 -7.42
C PHE A 14 3.31 -10.58 -6.04
N VAL A 15 3.36 -9.51 -5.25
CA VAL A 15 3.80 -9.54 -3.85
C VAL A 15 2.66 -9.01 -3.01
N VAL A 16 2.18 -9.82 -2.07
CA VAL A 16 1.16 -9.44 -1.11
C VAL A 16 1.84 -9.21 0.23
N ILE A 17 1.66 -8.01 0.78
CA ILE A 17 2.13 -7.65 2.12
C ILE A 17 0.88 -7.49 2.99
N MET A 18 0.74 -8.36 3.98
CA MET A 18 -0.30 -8.28 5.01
C MET A 18 0.37 -7.93 6.33
N ILE A 19 -0.22 -7.00 7.08
CA ILE A 19 0.29 -6.59 8.38
C ILE A 19 -0.77 -6.97 9.42
N ASP A 20 -0.36 -7.79 10.38
CA ASP A 20 -1.23 -8.26 11.46
C ASP A 20 -1.56 -7.13 12.44
N ASP A 21 -2.80 -7.11 12.94
CA ASP A 21 -3.32 -6.14 13.92
C ASP A 21 -3.14 -4.65 13.57
N MET A 22 -2.93 -4.30 12.30
CA MET A 22 -2.80 -2.91 11.88
C MET A 22 -4.15 -2.22 11.79
N GLY A 23 -4.38 -1.23 12.66
CA GLY A 23 -5.52 -0.32 12.55
C GLY A 23 -5.40 0.64 11.36
N TYR A 24 -6.52 1.23 10.95
CA TYR A 24 -6.60 2.16 9.81
C TYR A 24 -5.63 3.34 9.91
N GLU A 25 -5.49 3.91 11.11
CA GLU A 25 -4.55 5.00 11.38
C GLU A 25 -3.12 4.50 11.68
N GLY A 26 -2.78 3.25 11.35
CA GLY A 26 -1.48 2.65 11.63
C GLY A 26 -0.32 3.18 10.77
N VAL A 27 -0.59 3.98 9.74
CA VAL A 27 0.42 4.50 8.81
C VAL A 27 0.19 5.97 8.46
N GLY A 28 1.27 6.67 8.12
CA GLY A 28 1.28 8.11 7.85
C GLY A 28 0.34 8.50 6.70
N CYS A 29 0.26 7.69 5.65
CA CYS A 29 -0.62 7.96 4.52
C CYS A 29 -2.13 7.92 4.84
N PHE A 30 -2.55 7.50 6.03
CA PHE A 30 -3.94 7.66 6.51
C PHE A 30 -4.12 8.80 7.53
N GLY A 31 -3.10 9.65 7.70
CA GLY A 31 -3.18 10.86 8.53
C GLY A 31 -2.54 10.73 9.91
N ASN A 32 -1.85 9.62 10.21
CA ASN A 32 -1.16 9.48 11.49
C ASN A 32 0.04 10.45 11.60
N PRO A 33 0.08 11.35 12.59
CA PRO A 33 1.14 12.35 12.71
C PRO A 33 2.40 11.85 13.45
N TYR A 34 2.36 10.65 14.04
CA TYR A 34 3.41 10.10 14.89
C TYR A 34 4.22 8.98 14.23
N PHE A 35 3.57 8.12 13.45
CA PHE A 35 4.22 6.98 12.82
C PHE A 35 4.92 7.37 11.53
N LYS A 36 6.20 7.02 11.43
CA LYS A 36 7.04 7.28 10.26
C LYS A 36 7.04 6.04 9.37
N THR A 37 6.26 6.07 8.30
CA THR A 37 6.10 4.94 7.37
C THR A 37 6.49 5.29 5.94
N PRO A 38 7.68 5.87 5.68
CA PRO A 38 8.01 6.52 4.41
C PRO A 38 7.94 5.56 3.21
N ASN A 39 8.20 4.27 3.40
CA ASN A 39 8.08 3.28 2.33
C ASN A 39 6.62 2.97 1.97
N ILE A 40 5.73 2.87 2.97
CA ILE A 40 4.30 2.66 2.75
C ILE A 40 3.67 3.93 2.18
N ASP A 41 4.08 5.10 2.67
CA ASP A 41 3.61 6.39 2.18
C ASP A 41 3.97 6.58 0.70
N ARG A 42 5.20 6.19 0.31
CA ARG A 42 5.64 6.18 -1.09
C ARG A 42 4.82 5.21 -1.94
N LEU A 43 4.55 3.99 -1.46
CA LEU A 43 3.69 3.02 -2.17
C LEU A 43 2.28 3.57 -2.39
N ALA A 44 1.70 4.26 -1.40
CA ALA A 44 0.39 4.87 -1.52
C ALA A 44 0.38 6.06 -2.50
N ALA A 45 1.48 6.82 -2.59
CA ALA A 45 1.63 7.97 -3.49
C ALA A 45 1.90 7.56 -4.96
N GLU A 46 2.65 6.49 -5.18
CA GLU A 46 2.97 5.96 -6.53
C GLU A 46 1.88 5.03 -7.07
N GLY A 47 1.01 4.52 -6.20
CA GLY A 47 -0.02 3.54 -6.52
C GLY A 47 -1.43 4.03 -6.23
N MET A 48 -2.22 3.15 -5.61
CA MET A 48 -3.60 3.42 -5.22
C MET A 48 -3.77 3.22 -3.73
N ARG A 49 -4.50 4.13 -3.08
CA ARG A 49 -4.87 4.04 -1.66
C ARG A 49 -6.37 3.77 -1.54
N LEU A 50 -6.73 2.68 -0.89
CA LEU A 50 -8.11 2.35 -0.58
C LEU A 50 -8.49 3.01 0.74
N THR A 51 -9.36 4.03 0.68
CA THR A 51 -9.79 4.77 1.87
C THR A 51 -10.96 4.12 2.61
N ASP A 52 -11.56 3.10 2.01
CA ASP A 52 -12.74 2.38 2.54
C ASP A 52 -12.59 0.86 2.32
N PHE A 53 -11.48 0.30 2.82
CA PHE A 53 -11.20 -1.14 2.75
C PHE A 53 -11.61 -1.81 4.05
N HIS A 54 -12.35 -2.92 3.96
CA HIS A 54 -12.91 -3.62 5.13
C HIS A 54 -12.41 -5.05 5.20
N SER A 55 -12.06 -5.49 6.41
CA SER A 55 -11.90 -6.92 6.68
C SER A 55 -13.27 -7.59 6.75
N SER A 56 -13.37 -8.83 6.27
CA SER A 56 -14.60 -9.63 6.37
C SER A 56 -14.94 -10.05 7.81
N GLY A 57 -13.99 -9.95 8.73
CA GLY A 57 -14.17 -10.25 10.15
C GLY A 57 -13.13 -9.52 11.01
N THR A 58 -13.36 -9.51 12.31
CA THR A 58 -12.48 -8.84 13.30
C THR A 58 -11.45 -9.79 13.92
N VAL A 59 -11.27 -10.97 13.33
CA VAL A 59 -10.37 -12.03 13.82
C VAL A 59 -9.35 -12.39 12.73
N CYS A 60 -8.15 -12.77 13.15
CA CYS A 60 -7.03 -13.09 12.25
C CYS A 60 -6.92 -14.58 11.86
N SER A 61 -7.83 -15.44 12.34
CA SER A 61 -7.82 -16.91 12.20
C SER A 61 -8.63 -17.43 11.02
#